data_AF-A0A963RSV9-F1
#
_entry.id   AF-A0A963RSV9-F1
#
_cell.length_a   1.000
_cell.length_b   1.000
_cell.length_c   1.000
_cell.angle_alpha   90.00
_cell.angle_beta   90.00
_cell.angle_gamma   90.00
#
_symmetry.space_group_name_H-M   'P 1'
#
loop_
_entity.id
_entity.type
_entity.pdbx_description
1 polymer ?
#
loop_
_entity_poly.entity_id
_entity_poly.type
_entity_poly.pdbx_seq_one_letter_code
_entity_poly.pdbx_strand_id
1 'polypeptide(L)'
;LHRDRILPAIALLNEHMEVVNVDNGTDYRRRALELIQLYHCPLGPEADAAMEQAFGQLATSADEDPVLRIEAREIRARRRADGVVWFDFRTLCGGPRSQNDYLEIASQFHTVLLSDVPQMFVRHASEARRFTWLVDVLYDRRVKLIVSAAVPPEQLYTEGPLAHEFPRTVSRLMEMQSAEYLALGHRTVDTHLT
;
A
#
# COMPACT_ATOMS: atom_id res chain seq x y z
N LEU A 1 -25.41 17.91 28.79
CA LEU A 1 -24.20 18.52 29.39
C LEU A 1 -23.04 17.55 29.20
N HIS A 2 -22.17 17.73 28.20
CA HIS A 2 -20.81 17.12 28.05
C HIS A 2 -20.23 17.29 26.62
N ARG A 3 -20.79 18.16 25.75
CA ARG A 3 -20.21 18.44 24.42
C ARG A 3 -19.21 19.60 24.42
N ASP A 4 -19.29 20.48 25.41
CA ASP A 4 -18.49 21.72 25.49
C ASP A 4 -17.09 21.52 26.11
N ARG A 5 -16.77 20.32 26.59
CA ARG A 5 -15.48 20.02 27.24
C ARG A 5 -14.44 19.35 26.31
N ILE A 6 -14.84 18.92 25.11
CA ILE A 6 -13.93 18.24 24.16
C ILE A 6 -13.37 19.21 23.11
N LEU A 7 -14.13 20.26 22.75
CA LEU A 7 -13.71 21.27 21.78
C LEU A 7 -12.43 22.05 22.18
N PRO A 8 -12.20 22.42 23.45
CA PRO A 8 -10.98 23.12 23.85
C PRO A 8 -9.72 22.23 23.73
N ALA A 9 -9.86 20.91 23.86
CA ALA A 9 -8.74 19.98 23.79
C ALA A 9 -8.22 19.79 22.35
N ILE A 10 -9.12 19.86 21.35
CA ILE A 10 -8.74 19.84 19.93
C ILE A 10 -8.08 21.17 19.53
N ALA A 11 -8.52 22.30 20.12
CA ALA A 11 -7.90 23.60 19.89
C ALA A 11 -6.46 23.67 20.44
N LEU A 12 -6.23 23.15 21.66
CA LEU A 12 -4.90 23.08 22.29
C LEU A 12 -3.92 22.17 21.54
N LEU A 13 -4.40 21.10 20.90
CA LEU A 13 -3.57 20.25 20.05
C LEU A 13 -3.10 20.97 18.77
N ASN A 14 -3.90 21.87 18.20
CA ASN A 14 -3.49 22.67 17.03
C ASN A 14 -2.57 23.84 17.40
N GLU A 15 -2.63 24.34 18.64
CA GLU A 15 -1.88 25.52 19.08
C GLU A 15 -0.42 25.21 19.47
N HIS A 16 -0.11 23.94 19.80
CA HIS A 16 1.22 23.50 20.22
C HIS A 16 1.87 22.43 19.33
N MET A 17 1.18 22.00 18.27
CA MET A 17 1.76 21.08 17.30
C MET A 17 2.29 21.89 16.13
N GLU A 18 3.60 22.13 16.16
CA GLU A 18 4.32 22.56 14.96
C GLU A 18 4.21 21.42 13.95
N VAL A 19 3.28 21.55 13.00
CA VAL A 19 3.26 20.68 11.82
C VAL A 19 4.50 21.04 11.02
N VAL A 20 5.61 20.39 11.36
CA VAL A 20 6.82 20.41 10.56
C VAL A 20 6.48 19.61 9.30
N ASN A 21 6.02 20.33 8.28
CA ASN A 21 6.03 19.81 6.92
C ASN A 21 7.49 19.60 6.55
N VAL A 22 7.93 18.35 6.60
CA VAL A 22 9.22 17.96 6.06
C VAL A 22 9.08 18.04 4.54
N ASP A 23 9.45 19.18 3.97
CA ASP A 23 9.63 19.41 2.54
C ASP A 23 10.74 18.50 1.99
N ASN A 24 10.47 17.19 1.87
CA ASN A 24 11.40 16.17 1.36
C ASN A 24 10.87 15.47 0.09
N GLY A 25 10.32 16.25 -0.85
CA GLY A 25 10.02 15.75 -2.20
C GLY A 25 8.61 15.19 -2.42
N THR A 26 7.68 15.37 -1.47
CA THR A 26 6.28 14.91 -1.57
C THR A 26 5.58 15.41 -2.84
N ASP A 27 5.82 16.68 -3.24
CA ASP A 27 5.24 17.25 -4.46
C ASP A 27 5.82 16.68 -5.76
N TYR A 28 7.14 16.45 -5.81
CA TYR A 28 7.78 15.82 -6.96
C TYR A 28 7.36 14.36 -7.11
N ARG A 29 7.27 13.64 -5.98
CA ARG A 29 6.84 12.24 -5.93
C ARG A 29 5.37 12.09 -6.29
N ARG A 30 4.52 13.04 -5.88
CA ARG A 30 3.11 13.11 -6.30
C ARG A 30 2.98 13.31 -7.81
N ARG A 31 3.72 14.26 -8.39
CA ARG A 31 3.73 14.47 -9.85
C ARG A 31 4.23 13.24 -10.61
N ALA A 32 5.23 12.54 -10.08
CA ALA A 32 5.69 11.28 -10.66
C ALA A 32 4.57 10.22 -10.64
N LEU A 33 3.85 10.06 -9.53
CA LEU A 33 2.75 9.10 -9.41
C LEU A 33 1.57 9.41 -10.36
N GLU A 34 1.28 10.68 -10.63
CA GLU A 34 0.22 11.07 -11.59
C GLU A 34 0.53 10.63 -13.03
N LEU A 35 1.80 10.41 -13.36
CA LEU A 35 2.26 9.97 -14.69
C LEU A 35 2.47 8.46 -14.78
N ILE A 36 2.46 7.75 -13.64
CA ILE A 36 2.69 6.31 -13.58
C ILE A 36 1.35 5.58 -13.65
N GLN A 37 1.25 4.60 -14.53
CA GLN A 37 0.14 3.64 -14.50
C GLN A 37 0.28 2.76 -13.25
N LEU A 38 -0.75 2.72 -12.41
CA LEU A 38 -0.67 2.06 -11.10
C LEU A 38 -1.16 0.60 -11.12
N TYR A 39 -1.83 0.17 -12.18
CA TYR A 39 -2.26 -1.22 -12.35
C TYR A 39 -1.86 -1.73 -13.73
N HIS A 40 -1.03 -2.76 -13.77
CA HIS A 40 -0.52 -3.38 -14.99
C HIS A 40 -1.15 -4.76 -15.18
N CYS A 41 -1.77 -4.98 -16.34
CA CYS A 41 -2.38 -6.24 -16.73
C CYS A 41 -2.38 -6.35 -18.26
N PRO A 42 -2.09 -7.54 -18.84
CA PRO A 42 -1.73 -8.78 -18.15
C PRO A 42 -0.28 -8.79 -17.63
N LEU A 43 0.11 -9.86 -16.93
CA LEU A 43 1.51 -10.11 -16.59
C LEU A 43 2.33 -10.36 -17.86
N GLY A 44 3.61 -9.96 -17.82
CA GLY A 44 4.56 -10.18 -18.89
C GLY A 44 5.71 -9.19 -18.86
N PRO A 45 6.64 -9.26 -19.83
CA PRO A 45 7.84 -8.43 -19.86
C PRO A 45 7.55 -6.93 -19.86
N GLU A 46 6.43 -6.50 -20.47
CA GLU A 46 6.01 -5.10 -20.48
C GLU A 46 5.58 -4.62 -19.09
N ALA A 47 4.81 -5.43 -18.35
CA ALA A 47 4.43 -5.12 -16.98
C ALA A 47 5.65 -5.10 -16.05
N ASP A 48 6.59 -6.04 -16.22
CA ASP A 48 7.83 -6.08 -15.43
C ASP A 48 8.69 -4.85 -15.68
N ALA A 49 8.86 -4.45 -16.95
CA ALA A 49 9.59 -3.23 -17.30
C ALA A 49 8.91 -1.98 -16.75
N ALA A 50 7.57 -1.90 -16.80
CA ALA A 50 6.82 -0.79 -16.25
C ALA A 50 6.95 -0.70 -14.71
N MET A 51 6.91 -1.83 -14.00
CA MET A 51 7.14 -1.89 -12.56
C MET A 51 8.55 -1.42 -12.19
N GLU A 52 9.57 -1.85 -12.95
CA GLU A 52 10.96 -1.44 -12.77
C GLU A 52 11.13 0.06 -12.99
N GLN A 53 10.52 0.60 -14.04
CA GLN A 53 10.52 2.03 -14.33
C GLN A 53 9.80 2.83 -13.24
N ALA A 54 8.64 2.35 -12.77
CA ALA A 54 7.89 3.00 -11.70
C ALA A 54 8.72 3.04 -10.41
N PHE A 55 9.38 1.94 -10.05
CA PHE A 55 10.28 1.92 -8.89
C PHE A 55 11.41 2.95 -9.04
N GLY A 56 12.09 2.97 -10.20
CA GLY A 56 13.21 3.89 -10.45
C GLY A 56 12.81 5.37 -10.50
N GLN A 57 11.56 5.69 -10.84
CA GLN A 57 11.05 7.07 -10.80
C GLN A 57 10.69 7.54 -9.38
N LEU A 58 10.29 6.60 -8.51
CA LEU A 58 9.81 6.91 -7.16
C LEU A 58 10.92 6.83 -6.11
N ALA A 59 11.86 5.89 -6.28
CA ALA A 59 13.04 5.76 -5.46
C ALA A 59 14.06 6.84 -5.86
N THR A 60 14.27 7.83 -4.99
CA THR A 60 15.24 8.91 -5.25
C THR A 60 16.66 8.56 -4.76
N SER A 61 16.81 7.44 -4.05
CA SER A 61 18.07 6.97 -3.48
C SER A 61 18.44 5.57 -3.96
N ALA A 62 19.66 5.14 -3.63
CA ALA A 62 20.13 3.80 -3.94
C ALA A 62 19.36 2.74 -3.14
N ASP A 63 19.31 1.53 -3.69
CA ASP A 63 18.68 0.38 -3.03
C ASP A 63 19.31 0.13 -1.65
N GLU A 64 18.43 -0.06 -0.66
CA GLU A 64 18.80 -0.47 0.69
C GLU A 64 18.75 -2.00 0.83
N ASP A 65 19.18 -2.53 1.99
CA ASP A 65 19.12 -3.98 2.24
C ASP A 65 17.69 -4.51 2.06
N PRO A 66 17.42 -5.42 1.10
CA PRO A 66 16.08 -5.91 0.81
C PRO A 66 15.46 -6.73 1.95
N VAL A 67 16.21 -7.10 2.99
CA VAL A 67 15.67 -7.83 4.14
C VAL A 67 15.08 -6.83 5.14
N LEU A 68 13.78 -6.97 5.39
CA LEU A 68 13.03 -6.18 6.35
C LEU A 68 12.66 -7.04 7.55
N ARG A 69 12.74 -6.45 8.73
CA ARG A 69 12.13 -7.02 9.92
C ARG A 69 10.75 -6.41 10.12
N ILE A 70 9.72 -7.20 9.83
CA ILE A 70 8.32 -6.85 10.05
C ILE A 70 7.85 -7.64 11.26
N GLU A 71 7.52 -6.94 12.34
CA GLU A 71 7.25 -7.55 13.65
C GLU A 71 8.42 -8.45 14.09
N ALA A 72 8.15 -9.74 14.35
CA ALA A 72 9.14 -10.76 14.70
C ALA A 72 9.60 -11.61 13.51
N ARG A 73 9.33 -11.18 12.26
CA ARG A 73 9.57 -11.97 11.06
C ARG A 73 10.44 -11.22 10.06
N GLU A 74 11.30 -11.96 9.38
CA GLU A 74 12.02 -11.42 8.22
C GLU A 74 11.19 -11.57 6.94
N ILE A 75 11.20 -10.52 6.12
CA ILE A 75 10.59 -10.50 4.80
C ILE A 75 11.63 -9.96 3.83
N ARG A 76 11.81 -10.61 2.69
CA ARG A 76 12.71 -10.14 1.64
C ARG A 76 11.90 -9.40 0.57
N ALA A 77 12.10 -8.10 0.44
CA ALA A 77 11.64 -7.34 -0.70
C ALA A 77 12.46 -7.69 -1.95
N ARG A 78 11.90 -7.44 -3.13
CA ARG A 78 12.66 -7.41 -4.38
C ARG A 78 13.63 -6.24 -4.36
N ARG A 79 13.12 -5.05 -4.04
CA ARG A 79 13.87 -3.79 -3.94
C ARG A 79 13.21 -2.90 -2.89
N ARG A 80 13.99 -2.06 -2.22
CA ARG A 80 13.46 -0.99 -1.38
C ARG A 80 14.43 0.19 -1.34
N ALA A 81 13.90 1.39 -1.29
CA ALA A 81 14.66 2.62 -1.20
C ALA A 81 13.71 3.78 -0.84
N ASP A 82 14.15 4.71 0.01
CA ASP A 82 13.49 6.02 0.24
C ASP A 82 11.97 5.92 0.51
N GLY A 83 11.55 5.03 1.42
CA GLY A 83 10.12 4.87 1.76
C GLY A 83 9.27 4.21 0.66
N VAL A 84 9.90 3.65 -0.38
CA VAL A 84 9.31 2.81 -1.42
C VAL A 84 9.78 1.37 -1.24
N VAL A 85 8.86 0.41 -1.33
CA VAL A 85 9.19 -1.02 -1.25
C VAL A 85 8.49 -1.81 -2.33
N TRP A 86 9.17 -2.82 -2.88
CA TRP A 86 8.63 -3.72 -3.88
C TRP A 86 8.68 -5.17 -3.41
N PHE A 87 7.53 -5.84 -3.39
CA PHE A 87 7.41 -7.27 -3.14
C PHE A 87 6.74 -8.00 -4.31
N ASP A 88 6.98 -9.31 -4.41
CA ASP A 88 6.13 -10.20 -5.19
C ASP A 88 4.91 -10.68 -4.35
N PHE A 89 3.83 -11.05 -5.04
CA PHE A 89 2.59 -11.50 -4.40
C PHE A 89 2.80 -12.70 -3.47
N ARG A 90 3.66 -13.65 -3.84
CA ARG A 90 3.88 -14.86 -3.04
C ARG A 90 4.54 -14.51 -1.70
N THR A 91 5.44 -13.54 -1.68
CA THR A 91 6.11 -13.07 -0.47
C THR A 91 5.14 -12.43 0.53
N LEU A 92 4.23 -11.56 0.07
CA LEU A 92 3.26 -10.89 0.95
C LEU A 92 2.00 -11.71 1.24
N CYS A 93 1.51 -12.47 0.28
CA CYS A 93 0.21 -13.14 0.39
C CYS A 93 0.29 -14.67 0.37
N GLY A 94 1.45 -15.28 0.07
CA GLY A 94 1.63 -16.73 0.11
C GLY A 94 2.06 -17.28 1.47
N GLY A 95 2.72 -16.46 2.29
CA GLY A 95 3.21 -16.85 3.62
C GLY A 95 2.21 -16.62 4.77
N PRO A 96 2.59 -17.03 6.00
CA PRO A 96 1.81 -16.76 7.21
C PRO A 96 1.93 -15.29 7.63
N ARG A 97 1.19 -14.42 6.94
CA ARG A 97 1.06 -12.98 7.26
C ARG A 97 -0.25 -12.68 7.96
N SER A 98 -0.17 -11.74 8.88
CA SER A 98 -1.24 -11.16 9.68
C SER A 98 -1.52 -9.72 9.24
N GLN A 99 -2.62 -9.17 9.71
CA GLN A 99 -2.95 -7.77 9.47
C GLN A 99 -1.91 -6.81 10.09
N ASN A 100 -1.30 -7.17 11.22
CA ASN A 100 -0.25 -6.38 11.87
C ASN A 100 1.00 -6.26 10.99
N ASP A 101 1.36 -7.33 10.28
CA ASP A 101 2.48 -7.27 9.33
C ASP A 101 2.25 -6.20 8.25
N TYR A 102 1.01 -6.07 7.75
CA TYR A 102 0.66 -5.04 6.78
C TYR A 102 0.59 -3.64 7.38
N LEU A 103 0.17 -3.50 8.63
CA LEU A 103 0.17 -2.22 9.34
C LEU A 103 1.59 -1.69 9.50
N GLU A 104 2.53 -2.57 9.81
CA GLU A 104 3.95 -2.23 9.93
C GLU A 104 4.59 -1.91 8.58
N ILE A 105 4.23 -2.63 7.51
CA ILE A 105 4.63 -2.23 6.15
C ILE A 105 4.08 -0.82 5.84
N ALA A 106 2.81 -0.55 6.15
CA ALA A 106 2.19 0.73 5.88
C ALA A 106 2.70 1.89 6.75
N SER A 107 3.32 1.60 7.91
CA SER A 107 3.96 2.61 8.77
C SER A 107 5.33 3.01 8.23
N GLN A 108 6.08 2.04 7.68
CA GLN A 108 7.44 2.25 7.17
C GLN A 108 7.48 2.79 5.73
N PHE A 109 6.46 2.49 4.91
CA PHE A 109 6.47 2.80 3.48
C PHE A 109 5.26 3.65 3.07
N HIS A 110 5.53 4.73 2.33
CA HIS A 110 4.48 5.56 1.73
C HIS A 110 4.03 5.02 0.37
N THR A 111 4.84 4.17 -0.27
CA THR A 111 4.54 3.53 -1.56
C THR A 111 4.94 2.06 -1.53
N VAL A 112 4.03 1.20 -1.97
CA VAL A 112 4.24 -0.24 -2.10
C VAL A 112 4.01 -0.66 -3.55
N LEU A 113 4.96 -1.37 -4.13
CA LEU A 113 4.83 -2.08 -5.39
C LEU A 113 4.58 -3.56 -5.11
N LEU A 114 3.60 -4.15 -5.78
CA LEU A 114 3.25 -5.56 -5.68
C LEU A 114 3.21 -6.20 -7.05
N SER A 115 4.19 -7.05 -7.37
CA SER A 115 4.22 -7.76 -8.65
C SER A 115 3.58 -9.14 -8.58
N ASP A 116 3.22 -9.65 -9.76
CA ASP A 116 2.87 -11.06 -9.99
C ASP A 116 1.60 -11.51 -9.25
N VAL A 117 0.61 -10.62 -9.11
CA VAL A 117 -0.69 -10.99 -8.53
C VAL A 117 -1.41 -11.96 -9.46
N PRO A 118 -1.60 -13.24 -9.07
CA PRO A 118 -2.22 -14.22 -9.93
C PRO A 118 -3.74 -14.05 -9.94
N GLN A 119 -4.41 -14.62 -10.95
CA GLN A 119 -5.83 -14.93 -10.80
C GLN A 119 -5.99 -15.94 -9.67
N MET A 120 -6.78 -15.58 -8.67
CA MET A 120 -7.04 -16.40 -7.51
C MET A 120 -8.32 -17.24 -7.72
N PHE A 121 -8.21 -18.54 -7.51
CA PHE A 121 -9.34 -19.48 -7.51
C PHE A 121 -9.66 -19.90 -6.07
N VAL A 122 -10.71 -20.70 -5.87
CA VAL A 122 -11.15 -21.20 -4.55
C VAL A 122 -10.00 -21.76 -3.69
N ARG A 123 -9.03 -22.45 -4.30
CA ARG A 123 -7.85 -23.00 -3.59
C ARG A 123 -6.93 -21.94 -2.97
N HIS A 124 -7.00 -20.70 -3.45
CA HIS A 124 -6.21 -19.56 -2.99
C HIS A 124 -6.98 -18.69 -1.97
N ALA A 125 -7.99 -19.25 -1.28
CA ALA A 125 -8.82 -18.48 -0.35
C ALA A 125 -8.02 -17.79 0.77
N SER A 126 -6.91 -18.39 1.21
CA SER A 126 -6.05 -17.79 2.24
C SER A 126 -5.26 -16.59 1.70
N GLU A 127 -4.74 -16.71 0.48
CA GLU A 127 -4.05 -15.66 -0.25
C GLU A 127 -4.99 -14.51 -0.57
N ALA A 128 -6.21 -14.79 -1.05
CA ALA A 128 -7.24 -13.79 -1.33
C ALA A 128 -7.61 -13.00 -0.07
N ARG A 129 -7.77 -13.68 1.08
CA ARG A 129 -8.00 -13.02 2.37
C ARG A 129 -6.87 -12.06 2.75
N ARG A 130 -5.63 -12.51 2.60
CA ARG A 130 -4.44 -11.72 2.91
C ARG A 130 -4.29 -10.53 1.97
N PHE A 131 -4.61 -10.71 0.69
CA PHE A 131 -4.64 -9.62 -0.29
C PHE A 131 -5.70 -8.58 0.07
N THR A 132 -6.91 -9.00 0.48
CA THR A 132 -7.93 -8.07 1.00
C THR A 132 -7.42 -7.30 2.22
N TRP A 133 -6.79 -7.96 3.20
CA TRP A 133 -6.20 -7.26 4.36
C TRP A 133 -5.11 -6.27 3.97
N LEU A 134 -4.23 -6.65 3.04
CA LEU A 134 -3.20 -5.76 2.51
C LEU A 134 -3.82 -4.51 1.90
N VAL A 135 -4.73 -4.68 0.93
CA VAL A 135 -5.38 -3.55 0.24
C VAL A 135 -6.11 -2.66 1.24
N ASP A 136 -6.84 -3.24 2.18
CA ASP A 136 -7.59 -2.49 3.19
C ASP A 136 -6.66 -1.64 4.07
N VAL A 137 -5.57 -2.22 4.56
CA VAL A 137 -4.59 -1.51 5.39
C VAL A 137 -3.89 -0.39 4.59
N LEU A 138 -3.47 -0.67 3.36
CA LEU A 138 -2.81 0.34 2.52
C LEU A 138 -3.76 1.48 2.17
N TYR A 139 -5.03 1.16 1.88
CA TYR A 139 -6.08 2.14 1.62
C TYR A 139 -6.31 3.05 2.82
N ASP A 140 -6.52 2.47 4.01
CA ASP A 140 -6.79 3.23 5.24
C ASP A 140 -5.61 4.12 5.67
N ARG A 141 -4.38 3.65 5.41
CA ARG A 141 -3.12 4.37 5.66
C ARG A 141 -2.71 5.30 4.52
N ARG A 142 -3.50 5.36 3.45
CA ARG A 142 -3.26 6.21 2.26
C ARG A 142 -1.92 5.93 1.58
N VAL A 143 -1.43 4.71 1.70
CA VAL A 143 -0.24 4.23 1.01
C VAL A 143 -0.56 4.10 -0.47
N LYS A 144 0.38 4.50 -1.32
CA LYS A 144 0.25 4.40 -2.76
C LYS A 144 0.59 2.98 -3.19
N LEU A 145 -0.26 2.36 -3.97
CA LEU A 145 -0.12 0.96 -4.37
C LEU A 145 0.00 0.88 -5.88
N ILE A 146 1.07 0.22 -6.35
CA ILE A 146 1.27 -0.11 -7.76
C ILE A 146 1.26 -1.63 -7.88
N VAL A 147 0.50 -2.18 -8.81
CA VAL A 147 0.26 -3.62 -8.94
C VAL A 147 0.53 -4.10 -10.36
N SER A 148 1.19 -5.25 -10.50
CA SER A 148 1.09 -6.06 -11.72
C SER A 148 0.30 -7.33 -11.46
N ALA A 149 -0.66 -7.64 -12.33
CA ALA A 149 -1.61 -8.72 -12.14
C ALA A 149 -1.90 -9.49 -13.42
N ALA A 150 -2.26 -10.77 -13.27
CA ALA A 150 -2.56 -11.66 -14.38
C ALA A 150 -3.86 -11.29 -15.11
N VAL A 151 -4.79 -10.65 -14.39
CA VAL A 151 -6.13 -10.31 -14.86
C VAL A 151 -6.57 -8.95 -14.31
N PRO A 152 -7.61 -8.32 -14.90
CA PRO A 152 -8.21 -7.11 -14.34
C PRO A 152 -8.70 -7.30 -12.91
N PRO A 153 -8.82 -6.23 -12.10
CA PRO A 153 -9.23 -6.31 -10.69
C PRO A 153 -10.49 -7.13 -10.44
N GLU A 154 -11.50 -6.99 -11.31
CA GLU A 154 -12.81 -7.66 -11.20
C GLU A 154 -12.71 -9.18 -11.37
N GLN A 155 -11.65 -9.66 -12.00
CA GLN A 155 -11.42 -11.07 -12.30
C GLN A 155 -10.43 -11.73 -11.34
N LEU A 156 -9.81 -10.96 -10.42
CA LEU A 156 -8.80 -11.47 -9.50
C LEU A 156 -9.33 -12.59 -8.61
N TYR A 157 -10.59 -12.52 -8.17
CA TYR A 157 -11.20 -13.56 -7.34
C TYR A 157 -12.72 -13.55 -7.46
N THR A 158 -13.26 -14.45 -8.30
CA THR A 158 -14.69 -14.52 -8.62
C THR A 158 -15.43 -15.66 -7.91
N GLU A 159 -14.70 -16.63 -7.35
CA GLU A 159 -15.27 -17.83 -6.75
C GLU A 159 -14.59 -18.18 -5.43
N GLY A 160 -15.38 -18.63 -4.44
CA GLY A 160 -14.91 -19.13 -3.15
C GLY A 160 -15.47 -18.33 -1.96
N PRO A 161 -15.01 -18.62 -0.72
CA PRO A 161 -15.67 -18.14 0.50
C PRO A 161 -15.78 -16.62 0.64
N LEU A 162 -14.81 -15.88 0.08
CA LEU A 162 -14.73 -14.42 0.15
C LEU A 162 -15.25 -13.71 -1.11
N ALA A 163 -15.75 -14.44 -2.10
CA ALA A 163 -16.07 -13.87 -3.42
C ALA A 163 -17.16 -12.79 -3.35
N HIS A 164 -18.08 -12.88 -2.38
CA HIS A 164 -19.12 -11.86 -2.21
C HIS A 164 -18.59 -10.55 -1.59
N GLU A 165 -17.46 -10.59 -0.88
CA GLU A 165 -16.85 -9.41 -0.24
C GLU A 165 -15.75 -8.80 -1.09
N PHE A 166 -15.14 -9.61 -1.96
CA PHE A 166 -14.03 -9.20 -2.82
C PHE A 166 -14.31 -7.97 -3.71
N PRO A 167 -15.55 -7.71 -4.19
CA PRO A 167 -15.86 -6.47 -4.90
C PRO A 167 -15.51 -5.20 -4.11
N ARG A 168 -15.51 -5.23 -2.77
CA ARG A 168 -15.05 -4.12 -1.94
C ARG A 168 -13.55 -3.85 -2.11
N THR A 169 -12.74 -4.91 -2.21
CA THR A 169 -11.31 -4.82 -2.51
C THR A 169 -11.10 -4.26 -3.91
N VAL A 170 -11.91 -4.68 -4.89
CA VAL A 170 -11.87 -4.14 -6.26
C VAL A 170 -12.19 -2.65 -6.29
N SER A 171 -13.24 -2.20 -5.61
CA SER A 171 -13.58 -0.78 -5.50
C SER A 171 -12.44 0.04 -4.89
N ARG A 172 -11.80 -0.46 -3.82
CA ARG A 172 -10.62 0.18 -3.22
C ARG A 172 -9.47 0.26 -4.20
N LEU A 173 -9.15 -0.82 -4.91
CA LEU A 173 -8.09 -0.81 -5.93
C LEU A 173 -8.35 0.22 -7.04
N MET A 174 -9.61 0.38 -7.48
CA MET A 174 -9.97 1.41 -8.46
C MET A 174 -9.84 2.82 -7.87
N GLU A 175 -10.31 3.03 -6.65
CA GLU A 175 -10.21 4.32 -5.98
C GLU A 175 -8.75 4.71 -5.71
N MET A 176 -7.89 3.76 -5.35
CA MET A 176 -6.46 4.01 -5.15
C MET A 176 -5.74 4.52 -6.41
N GLN A 177 -6.34 4.34 -7.59
CA GLN A 177 -5.83 4.83 -8.87
C GLN A 177 -6.33 6.24 -9.23
N SER A 178 -7.31 6.77 -8.50
CA SER A 178 -7.89 8.08 -8.74
C SER A 178 -6.93 9.22 -8.37
N ALA A 179 -6.98 10.33 -9.12
CA ALA A 179 -6.17 11.51 -8.83
C ALA A 179 -6.48 12.08 -7.43
N GLU A 180 -7.74 11.99 -7.00
CA GLU A 180 -8.20 12.38 -5.67
C GLU A 180 -7.48 11.58 -4.57
N TYR A 181 -7.40 10.25 -4.70
CA TYR A 181 -6.70 9.42 -3.74
C TYR A 181 -5.19 9.67 -3.78
N LEU A 182 -4.60 9.82 -4.97
CA LEU A 182 -3.17 10.10 -5.13
C LEU A 182 -2.76 11.44 -4.51
N ALA A 183 -3.66 12.43 -4.52
CA ALA A 183 -3.47 13.72 -3.87
C ALA A 183 -3.44 13.66 -2.34
N LEU A 184 -3.98 12.60 -1.73
CA LEU A 184 -3.98 12.46 -0.27
C LEU A 184 -2.58 12.16 0.27
N GLY A 185 -2.16 12.88 1.30
CA GLY A 185 -0.93 12.57 2.03
C GLY A 185 -1.00 11.23 2.75
N HIS A 186 0.16 10.57 2.88
CA HIS A 186 0.32 9.34 3.67
C HIS A 186 -0.12 9.56 5.11
N ARG A 187 -0.85 8.61 5.69
CA ARG A 187 -1.40 8.73 7.04
C ARG A 187 -0.54 7.94 8.02
N THR A 188 0.44 8.64 8.60
CA THR A 188 1.19 8.13 9.75
C THR A 188 0.31 8.22 10.99
N VAL A 189 -0.10 7.08 11.53
CA VAL A 189 -0.73 7.03 12.86
C VAL A 189 0.40 6.71 13.83
N ASP A 190 0.76 7.69 14.64
CA ASP A 190 1.76 7.52 15.69
C ASP A 190 1.21 6.53 16.73
N THR A 191 1.79 5.33 16.77
CA THR A 191 1.28 4.23 17.61
C THR A 191 1.96 4.21 18.98
N HIS A 192 2.82 5.20 19.28
CA HIS A 192 3.56 5.35 20.54
C HIS A 192 2.72 5.91 21.72
N LEU A 193 1.41 6.09 21.54
CA LEU A 193 0.50 6.70 22.53
C LEU A 193 -0.50 5.71 23.17
N THR A 194 -0.19 4.41 23.20
CA THR A 194 -0.93 3.43 24.02
C THR A 194 0.03 2.69 24.94
#